data_AF-A0A2I0EVQ9-F1
#
_entry.id   AF-A0A2I0EVQ9-F1
#
_cell.length_a   1.000
_cell.length_b   1.000
_cell.length_c   1.000
_cell.angle_alpha   90.00
_cell.angle_beta   90.00
_cell.angle_gamma   90.00
#
_symmetry.space_group_name_H-M   'P 1'
#
loop_
_entity.id
_entity.type
_entity.pdbx_description
1 polymer ?
#
loop_
_entity_poly.entity_id
_entity_poly.type
_entity_poly.pdbx_seq_one_letter_code
_entity_poly.pdbx_strand_id
1 'polypeptide(L)'
;MGKISFAMLLILIIQIISIVNMLFINGLGALTIILYSFVTAPLGLLFGISGIVKESGRSLIVPWVTTIVSVILLALFLITLFGFSFGD
;
A
#
# COMPACT_ATOMS: atom_id res chain seq x y z
N MET A 1 13.55 8.73 -9.96
CA MET A 1 12.68 8.55 -8.77
C MET A 1 12.46 7.06 -8.46
N GLY A 2 12.79 6.17 -9.39
CA GLY A 2 12.41 4.78 -9.41
C GLY A 2 13.13 3.94 -8.37
N LYS A 3 14.32 4.34 -7.91
CA LYS A 3 14.96 3.74 -6.72
C LYS A 3 14.11 3.96 -5.46
N ILE A 4 13.51 5.15 -5.33
CA ILE A 4 12.63 5.50 -4.20
C ILE A 4 11.28 4.79 -4.35
N SER A 5 10.68 4.80 -5.55
CA SER A 5 9.46 4.05 -5.83
C SER A 5 9.64 2.54 -5.61
N PHE A 6 10.82 2.00 -5.92
CA PHE A 6 11.19 0.60 -5.68
C PHE A 6 11.34 0.29 -4.18
N ALA A 7 12.08 1.13 -3.44
CA ALA A 7 12.19 0.98 -1.98
C ALA A 7 10.82 1.04 -1.31
N MET A 8 9.95 1.95 -1.77
CA MET A 8 8.58 2.05 -1.28
C MET A 8 7.75 0.81 -1.64
N LEU A 9 7.90 0.27 -2.86
CA LEU A 9 7.25 -0.98 -3.25
C LEU A 9 7.63 -2.15 -2.33
N LEU A 10 8.92 -2.26 -1.96
CA LEU A 10 9.37 -3.31 -1.02
C LEU A 10 8.70 -3.17 0.35
N ILE A 11 8.56 -1.95 0.87
CA ILE A 11 7.84 -1.68 2.13
C ILE A 11 6.38 -2.14 2.01
N LEU A 12 5.70 -1.80 0.92
CA LEU A 12 4.30 -2.19 0.70
C LEU A 12 4.16 -3.71 0.58
N ILE A 13 5.09 -4.40 -0.07
CA ILE A 13 5.10 -5.87 -0.18
C ILE A 13 5.28 -6.52 1.20
N ILE A 14 6.24 -6.04 2.01
CA ILE A 14 6.45 -6.53 3.37
C ILE A 14 5.18 -6.34 4.21
N GLN A 15 4.52 -5.19 4.07
CA GLN A 15 3.27 -4.92 4.75
C GLN A 15 2.16 -5.90 4.34
N ILE A 16 2.01 -6.18 3.04
CA ILE A 16 1.02 -7.17 2.54
C ILE A 16 1.31 -8.56 3.11
N ILE A 17 2.56 -9.02 3.05
CA ILE A 17 2.95 -10.32 3.60
C ILE A 17 2.65 -10.37 5.11
N SER A 18 2.92 -9.28 5.82
CA SER A 18 2.65 -9.18 7.26
C SER A 18 1.15 -9.23 7.57
N ILE A 19 0.31 -8.56 6.77
CA ILE A 19 -1.15 -8.62 6.88
C ILE A 19 -1.62 -10.06 6.66
N VAL A 20 -1.20 -10.71 5.57
CA VAL A 20 -1.62 -12.08 5.24
C VAL A 20 -1.22 -13.05 6.34
N ASN A 21 0.03 -12.99 6.82
CA ASN A 21 0.47 -13.84 7.92
C ASN A 21 -0.33 -13.60 9.21
N MET A 22 -0.56 -12.34 9.57
CA MET A 22 -1.31 -12.02 10.78
C MET A 22 -2.78 -12.42 10.67
N LEU A 23 -3.39 -12.45 9.48
CA LEU A 23 -4.77 -12.94 9.33
C LEU A 23 -4.93 -14.39 9.82
N PHE A 24 -3.89 -15.23 9.68
CA PHE A 24 -3.92 -16.62 10.13
C PHE A 24 -3.40 -16.84 11.56
N ILE A 25 -2.70 -15.85 12.14
CA ILE A 25 -2.10 -15.96 13.48
C ILE A 25 -2.89 -15.15 14.51
N ASN A 26 -3.19 -13.88 14.20
CA ASN A 26 -3.84 -12.93 15.07
C ASN A 26 -4.57 -11.85 14.26
N GLY A 27 -5.90 -11.99 14.13
CA GLY A 27 -6.74 -11.06 13.38
C GLY A 27 -6.67 -9.62 13.88
N LEU A 28 -6.51 -9.38 15.19
CA LEU A 28 -6.35 -8.02 15.73
C LEU A 28 -5.00 -7.41 15.31
N GLY A 29 -3.95 -8.24 15.26
CA GLY A 29 -2.65 -7.86 14.70
C GLY A 29 -2.76 -7.47 13.23
N ALA A 30 -3.51 -8.25 12.43
CA ALA A 30 -3.74 -7.94 11.02
C ALA A 30 -4.47 -6.61 10.84
N LEU A 31 -5.54 -6.37 11.60
CA LEU A 31 -6.28 -5.10 11.60
C LEU A 31 -5.37 -3.92 11.94
N THR A 32 -4.51 -4.06 12.94
CA THR A 32 -3.57 -3.00 13.33
C THR A 32 -2.61 -2.64 12.19
N ILE A 33 -2.10 -3.64 11.47
CA ILE A 33 -1.20 -3.43 10.33
C ILE A 33 -1.96 -2.81 9.13
N ILE A 34 -3.20 -3.23 8.89
CA ILE A 34 -4.06 -2.62 7.86
C ILE A 34 -4.31 -1.15 8.19
N LEU A 35 -4.63 -0.83 9.46
CA LEU A 35 -4.84 0.54 9.92
C LEU A 35 -3.59 1.41 9.73
N TYR A 36 -2.39 0.85 9.90
CA TYR A 36 -1.13 1.56 9.65
C TYR A 36 -0.94 1.96 8.17
N SER A 37 -1.72 1.40 7.24
CA SER A 37 -1.69 1.79 5.83
C SER A 37 -2.06 3.25 5.59
N PHE A 38 -2.65 3.95 6.58
CA PHE A 38 -2.87 5.40 6.51
C PHE A 38 -1.58 6.19 6.26
N VAL A 39 -0.41 5.66 6.65
CA VAL A 39 0.90 6.29 6.39
C VAL A 39 1.50 5.77 5.09
N THR A 40 1.57 4.45 4.95
CA THR A 40 2.34 3.83 3.86
C THR A 40 1.64 3.97 2.52
N ALA A 41 0.32 3.94 2.46
CA ALA A 41 -0.41 4.05 1.21
C ALA A 41 -0.33 5.48 0.59
N PRO A 42 -0.52 6.58 1.33
CA PRO A 42 -0.28 7.92 0.77
C PRO A 42 1.16 8.15 0.32
N LEU A 43 2.15 7.69 1.09
CA LEU A 43 3.57 7.78 0.68
C LEU A 43 3.83 6.96 -0.59
N GLY A 44 3.27 5.77 -0.67
CA GLY A 44 3.31 4.92 -1.85
C GLY A 44 2.70 5.58 -3.08
N LEU A 45 1.57 6.26 -2.94
CA LEU A 45 0.96 7.07 -4.00
C LEU A 45 1.86 8.25 -4.41
N LEU A 46 2.39 9.01 -3.46
CA LEU A 46 3.26 10.15 -3.74
C LEU A 46 4.51 9.73 -4.52
N PHE A 47 5.20 8.68 -4.05
CA PHE A 47 6.41 8.17 -4.71
C PHE A 47 6.11 7.39 -5.99
N GLY A 48 4.95 6.75 -6.09
CA GLY A 48 4.46 6.10 -7.30
C GLY A 48 4.16 7.11 -8.40
N ILE A 49 3.27 8.07 -8.15
CA ILE A 49 2.85 9.10 -9.12
C ILE A 49 4.04 9.98 -9.52
N SER A 50 4.87 10.43 -8.57
CA SER A 50 6.07 11.21 -8.90
C SER A 50 7.09 10.42 -9.72
N GLY A 51 7.14 9.08 -9.53
CA GLY A 51 7.91 8.17 -10.36
C GLY A 51 7.34 8.06 -11.78
N ILE A 52 6.01 7.95 -11.93
CA ILE A 52 5.35 7.89 -13.24
C ILE A 52 5.64 9.15 -14.05
N VAL A 53 5.57 10.33 -13.43
CA VAL A 53 5.80 11.61 -14.13
C VAL A 53 7.26 11.81 -14.54
N LYS A 54 8.22 11.28 -13.76
CA LYS A 54 9.65 11.55 -13.96
C LYS A 54 10.40 10.47 -14.73
N GLU A 55 9.78 9.31 -14.96
CA GLU A 55 10.44 8.18 -15.62
C GLU A 55 9.87 7.88 -16.99
N SER A 56 10.63 7.16 -17.80
CA SER A 56 10.25 6.84 -19.18
C SER A 56 10.75 5.45 -19.55
N GLY A 57 10.07 4.81 -20.51
CA GLY A 57 10.41 3.46 -20.96
C GLY A 57 10.19 2.39 -19.89
N ARG A 58 11.07 1.40 -19.84
CA ARG A 58 10.89 0.18 -19.03
C ARG A 58 10.90 0.42 -17.52
N SER A 59 11.50 1.53 -17.06
CA SER A 59 11.55 1.90 -15.64
C SER A 59 10.20 2.34 -15.08
N LEU A 60 9.22 2.69 -15.95
CA LEU A 60 7.86 3.09 -15.54
C LEU A 60 7.07 1.98 -14.84
N ILE A 61 7.43 0.71 -15.06
CA ILE A 61 6.71 -0.44 -14.48
C ILE A 61 6.70 -0.34 -12.96
N VAL A 62 7.84 -0.01 -12.34
CA VAL A 62 7.94 0.04 -10.87
C VAL A 62 7.04 1.13 -10.29
N PRO A 63 7.12 2.41 -10.72
CA PRO A 63 6.20 3.46 -10.28
C PRO A 63 4.70 3.12 -10.46
N TRP A 64 4.33 2.50 -11.58
CA TRP A 64 2.95 2.06 -11.81
C TRP A 64 2.50 1.00 -10.81
N VAL A 65 3.32 -0.04 -10.61
CA VAL A 65 3.02 -1.10 -9.63
C VAL A 65 2.95 -0.52 -8.22
N THR A 66 3.89 0.34 -7.82
CA THR A 66 3.85 1.02 -6.50
C THR A 66 2.54 1.78 -6.31
N THR A 67 2.10 2.53 -7.34
CA THR A 67 0.85 3.29 -7.28
C THR A 67 -0.36 2.38 -7.12
N ILE A 68 -0.48 1.33 -7.94
CA ILE A 68 -1.61 0.38 -7.88
C ILE A 68 -1.69 -0.31 -6.52
N VAL A 69 -0.56 -0.81 -6.01
CA VAL A 69 -0.50 -1.48 -4.70
C VAL A 69 -0.91 -0.52 -3.58
N SER A 70 -0.49 0.74 -3.68
CA SER A 70 -0.85 1.78 -2.71
C SER A 70 -2.35 2.09 -2.74
N VAL A 71 -2.98 2.15 -3.93
CA VAL A 71 -4.44 2.31 -4.05
C VAL A 71 -5.16 1.15 -3.37
N ILE A 72 -4.71 -0.09 -3.59
CA ILE A 72 -5.34 -1.27 -2.98
C ILE A 72 -5.23 -1.22 -1.45
N LEU A 73 -4.06 -0.89 -0.90
CA LEU A 73 -3.86 -0.76 0.54
C LEU A 73 -4.67 0.38 1.14
N LEU A 74 -4.79 1.51 0.43
CA LEU A 74 -5.64 2.61 0.86
C LEU A 74 -7.11 2.20 0.86
N ALA A 75 -7.57 1.48 -0.17
CA ALA A 75 -8.94 0.96 -0.22
C ALA A 75 -9.21 -0.02 0.93
N LEU A 76 -8.29 -0.96 1.20
CA LEU A 76 -8.40 -1.88 2.33
C LEU A 76 -8.44 -1.14 3.67
N PHE A 77 -7.62 -0.11 3.84
CA PHE A 77 -7.65 0.77 5.00
C PHE A 77 -9.01 1.45 5.17
N LEU A 78 -9.53 2.08 4.11
CA LEU A 78 -10.81 2.79 4.16
C LEU A 78 -11.97 1.83 4.44
N ILE A 79 -11.96 0.63 3.84
CA ILE A 79 -12.96 -0.42 4.14
C ILE A 79 -12.83 -0.88 5.60
N THR A 80 -11.62 -1.04 6.11
CA THR A 80 -11.43 -1.49 7.50
C THR A 80 -11.86 -0.40 8.50
N LEU A 81 -11.58 0.87 8.19
CA LEU A 81 -11.89 2.00 9.05
C LEU A 81 -13.37 2.38 9.03
N PHE A 82 -13.98 2.41 7.84
CA PHE A 82 -15.34 2.91 7.63
C PHE A 82 -16.35 1.82 7.27
N GLY A 83 -15.92 0.63 6.86
CA GLY A 83 -16.82 -0.45 6.44
C GLY A 83 -17.71 -0.96 7.56
N PHE A 84 -17.29 -0.84 8.83
CA PHE A 84 -18.16 -1.09 9.98
C PHE A 84 -19.18 0.02 10.22
N SER A 85 -18.92 1.25 9.75
CA SER A 85 -19.77 2.42 9.95
C SER A 85 -20.98 2.49 8.98
N PHE A 86 -21.02 1.64 7.96
CA PHE A 86 -22.13 1.54 6.99
C PHE A 86 -22.86 0.18 7.06
N GLY A 87 -22.59 -0.61 8.12
CA GLY A 87 -23.14 -1.95 8.32
C GLY A 87 -24.45 -2.02 9.11
N ASP A 88 -25.05 -0.88 9.46
CA ASP A 88 -26.36 -0.76 10.15
C ASP A 88 -27.41 -0.14 9.23
#